data_AF-A0A358KL77-F1
#
_entry.id   AF-A0A358KL77-F1
#
_cell.length_a   1.000
_cell.length_b   1.000
_cell.length_c   1.000
_cell.angle_alpha   90.00
_cell.angle_beta   90.00
_cell.angle_gamma   90.00
#
_symmetry.space_group_name_H-M   'P 1'
#
loop_
_entity.id
_entity.type
_entity.pdbx_description
1 polymer ?
#
loop_
_entity_poly.entity_id
_entity_poly.type
_entity_poly.pdbx_seq_one_letter_code
_entity_poly.pdbx_strand_id
1 'polypeptide(L)'
;MANSGIALAKRSPYNRPVPNGVPETETHPTQLLRRSLANGRLGHAYLFVGGDIESLESHAVELARTLNCQSPKATGETGIPLEPCRECTACRKVDSHNFPDLDIVRPESKSRVVTVDQIRGLIQKVSLKPTEGRYKVAIISGADRMPPVTINAFLKTLEEPPERTVFMLLTAHPEKVIDTVLSRCL
;
A
#
# COMPACT_ATOMS: atom_id res chain seq x y z
N MET A 1 28.02 21.43 33.56
CA MET A 1 29.05 20.53 32.99
C MET A 1 28.50 19.12 33.15
N ALA A 2 28.24 18.28 32.16
CA ALA A 2 28.74 18.20 30.79
C ALA A 2 27.63 17.74 29.82
N ASN A 3 27.75 18.23 28.57
CA ASN A 3 26.97 17.86 27.39
C ASN A 3 27.07 16.35 27.09
N SER A 4 25.94 15.72 26.79
CA SER A 4 25.92 14.44 26.05
C SER A 4 25.49 14.71 24.62
N GLY A 5 26.44 14.52 23.69
CA GLY A 5 26.31 14.81 22.28
C GLY A 5 25.37 13.86 21.55
N ILE A 6 24.55 14.43 20.67
CA ILE A 6 23.68 13.70 19.74
C ILE A 6 24.55 13.17 18.60
N ALA A 7 24.66 11.84 18.50
CA ALA A 7 25.18 11.19 17.31
C ALA A 7 24.08 11.17 16.24
N LEU A 8 24.19 12.08 15.27
CA LEU A 8 23.34 12.12 14.08
C LEU A 8 23.63 10.90 13.18
N ALA A 9 22.78 9.89 13.25
CA ALA A 9 22.73 8.83 12.26
C ALA A 9 22.09 9.36 10.95
N LYS A 10 22.79 9.11 9.85
CA LYS A 10 22.60 9.73 8.54
C LYS A 10 21.38 9.16 7.79
N ARG A 11 20.52 10.07 7.33
CA ARG A 11 19.72 10.08 6.08
C ARG A 11 18.82 8.86 5.81
N SER A 12 17.63 8.86 6.41
CA SER A 12 16.42 8.30 5.77
C SER A 12 15.65 9.44 5.08
N PRO A 13 15.24 9.32 3.80
CA PRO A 13 14.49 10.35 3.07
C PRO A 13 13.08 10.59 3.63
N TYR A 14 12.59 9.72 4.50
CA TYR A 14 11.27 9.81 5.14
C TYR A 14 11.26 10.63 6.44
N ASN A 15 12.41 11.06 6.93
CA ASN A 15 12.50 11.88 8.15
C ASN A 15 12.51 13.38 7.80
N ARG A 16 11.46 13.89 7.15
CA ARG A 16 11.23 15.34 7.11
C ARG A 16 10.51 15.77 8.38
N PRO A 17 11.04 16.73 9.15
CA PRO A 17 10.30 17.28 10.27
C PRO A 17 8.99 17.88 9.79
N VAL A 18 7.89 17.48 10.41
CA VAL A 18 6.57 18.07 10.21
C VAL A 18 6.67 19.54 10.69
N PRO A 19 6.24 20.55 9.89
CA PRO A 19 6.31 21.94 10.31
C PRO A 19 5.49 22.16 11.61
N ASN A 20 6.09 22.85 12.57
CA ASN A 20 5.43 23.18 13.85
C ASN A 20 4.16 24.01 13.59
N GLY A 21 2.99 23.48 13.99
CA GLY A 21 1.70 24.17 13.89
C GLY A 21 0.52 23.34 13.33
N VAL A 22 0.69 22.05 13.09
CA VAL A 22 -0.41 21.17 12.66
C VAL A 22 -1.16 20.64 13.90
N PRO A 23 -2.47 20.90 14.06
CA PRO A 23 -3.24 20.38 15.19
C PRO A 23 -3.31 18.84 15.17
N GLU A 24 -3.10 18.23 16.34
CA GLU A 24 -3.03 16.77 16.58
C GLU A 24 -4.42 16.08 16.54
N THR A 25 -5.15 16.24 15.45
CA THR A 25 -6.42 15.53 15.21
C THR A 25 -6.35 14.89 13.83
N GLU A 26 -6.20 13.56 13.80
CA GLU A 26 -6.33 12.65 12.65
C GLU A 26 -6.28 13.32 11.27
N THR A 27 -5.10 13.49 10.65
CA THR A 27 -4.91 13.58 9.17
C THR A 27 -3.51 14.09 8.82
N HIS A 28 -2.64 13.18 8.38
CA HIS A 28 -1.50 13.57 7.55
C HIS A 28 -1.30 12.60 6.38
N PRO A 29 -1.20 11.27 6.58
CA PRO A 29 -0.95 10.34 5.47
C PRO A 29 -2.13 10.20 4.51
N THR A 30 -3.35 10.06 5.05
CA THR A 30 -4.59 9.91 4.26
C THR A 30 -4.89 11.16 3.44
N GLN A 31 -4.65 12.35 4.00
CA GLN A 31 -4.87 13.61 3.29
C GLN A 31 -3.83 13.84 2.19
N LEU A 32 -2.56 13.49 2.42
CA LEU A 32 -1.52 13.54 1.39
C LEU A 32 -1.82 12.59 0.23
N LEU A 33 -2.22 11.35 0.53
CA LEU A 33 -2.65 10.38 -0.48
C LEU A 33 -3.85 10.91 -1.27
N ARG A 34 -4.90 11.40 -0.59
CA ARG A 34 -6.09 11.97 -1.27
C ARG A 34 -5.72 13.14 -2.17
N ARG A 35 -4.82 14.03 -1.75
CA ARG A 35 -4.32 15.13 -2.59
C ARG A 35 -3.54 14.62 -3.81
N SER A 36 -2.69 13.61 -3.63
CA SER A 36 -1.96 12.98 -4.74
C SER A 36 -2.93 12.42 -5.79
N LEU A 37 -3.93 11.65 -5.35
CA LEU A 37 -4.95 11.10 -6.22
C LEU A 37 -5.80 12.18 -6.89
N ALA A 38 -6.14 13.26 -6.17
CA ALA A 38 -6.90 14.38 -6.71
C ALA A 38 -6.18 15.06 -7.88
N ASN A 39 -4.85 15.19 -7.77
CA ASN A 39 -3.97 15.74 -8.79
C ASN A 39 -3.55 14.69 -9.84
N GLY A 40 -4.24 13.55 -9.90
CA GLY A 40 -4.02 12.50 -10.90
C GLY A 40 -2.75 11.67 -10.71
N ARG A 41 -2.12 11.72 -9.53
CA ARG A 41 -0.90 10.97 -9.22
C ARG A 41 -1.23 9.73 -8.40
N LEU A 42 -1.41 8.60 -9.08
CA LEU A 42 -1.48 7.27 -8.49
C LEU A 42 -0.15 6.56 -8.71
N GLY A 43 0.55 6.26 -7.61
CA GLY A 43 1.74 5.43 -7.62
C GLY A 43 1.38 3.96 -7.83
N HIS A 44 2.33 3.19 -8.34
CA HIS A 44 2.16 1.74 -8.51
C HIS A 44 2.41 0.98 -7.21
N ALA A 45 3.06 1.58 -6.21
CA ALA A 45 3.38 0.95 -4.93
C ALA A 45 3.33 1.95 -3.78
N TYR A 46 2.74 1.52 -2.67
CA TYR A 46 2.63 2.27 -1.42
C TYR A 46 3.08 1.42 -0.24
N LEU A 47 3.77 2.04 0.71
CA LEU A 47 4.10 1.39 1.98
C LEU A 47 3.30 2.01 3.12
N PHE A 48 2.41 1.23 3.71
CA PHE A 48 1.60 1.63 4.85
C PHE A 48 2.31 1.17 6.12
N VAL A 49 2.59 2.12 7.02
CA VAL A 49 3.43 1.90 8.21
C VAL A 49 2.75 2.33 9.50
N GLY A 50 3.06 1.62 10.58
CA GLY A 50 2.62 1.97 11.95
C GLY A 50 1.31 1.30 12.36
N GLY A 51 0.84 1.60 13.57
CA GLY A 51 -0.37 0.99 14.12
C GLY A 51 -0.31 -0.54 14.19
N ASP A 52 -1.48 -1.17 14.23
CA ASP A 52 -1.65 -2.61 14.07
C ASP A 52 -1.95 -2.99 12.61
N ILE A 53 -1.68 -4.24 12.25
CA ILE A 53 -1.82 -4.72 10.87
C ILE A 53 -3.27 -4.73 10.38
N GLU A 54 -4.25 -4.85 11.28
CA GLU A 54 -5.68 -4.90 10.94
C GLU A 54 -6.17 -3.52 10.49
N SER A 55 -5.76 -2.47 11.20
CA SER A 55 -6.00 -1.08 10.80
C SER A 55 -5.35 -0.74 9.45
N LEU A 56 -4.11 -1.18 9.21
CA LEU A 56 -3.44 -0.97 7.92
C LEU A 56 -4.16 -1.70 6.78
N GLU A 57 -4.58 -2.95 7.00
CA GLU A 57 -5.36 -3.70 6.02
C GLU A 57 -6.69 -3.02 5.71
N SER A 58 -7.40 -2.53 6.74
CA SER A 58 -8.65 -1.78 6.58
C SER A 58 -8.46 -0.54 5.69
N HIS A 59 -7.42 0.25 5.91
CA HIS A 59 -7.10 1.39 5.06
C HIS A 59 -6.73 0.99 3.62
N ALA A 60 -5.97 -0.09 3.44
CA ALA A 60 -5.61 -0.60 2.11
C ALA A 60 -6.85 -1.10 1.35
N VAL A 61 -7.78 -1.78 2.03
CA VAL A 61 -9.07 -2.20 1.47
C VAL A 61 -9.95 -1.00 1.11
N GLU A 62 -9.97 0.05 1.94
CA GLU A 62 -10.68 1.30 1.60
C GLU A 62 -10.14 1.95 0.32
N LEU A 63 -8.82 1.97 0.16
CA LEU A 63 -8.19 2.49 -1.06
C LEU A 63 -8.51 1.59 -2.27
N ALA A 64 -8.44 0.27 -2.12
CA ALA A 64 -8.82 -0.68 -3.16
C ALA A 64 -10.29 -0.48 -3.61
N ARG A 65 -11.19 -0.31 -2.65
CA ARG A 65 -12.61 0.02 -2.88
C ARG A 65 -12.76 1.32 -3.64
N THR A 66 -12.03 2.36 -3.22
CA THR A 66 -12.06 3.68 -3.85
C THR A 66 -11.65 3.57 -5.31
N LEU A 67 -10.48 3.00 -5.59
CA LEU A 67 -9.92 2.88 -6.94
C LEU A 67 -10.81 2.09 -7.90
N ASN A 68 -11.52 1.09 -7.40
CA ASN A 68 -12.38 0.22 -8.20
C ASN A 68 -13.88 0.54 -8.11
N CYS A 69 -14.26 1.62 -7.44
CA CYS A 69 -15.65 2.04 -7.35
C CYS A 69 -16.20 2.40 -8.74
N GLN A 70 -17.35 1.82 -9.09
CA GLN A 70 -18.01 2.03 -10.38
C GLN A 70 -18.71 3.41 -10.47
N SER A 71 -19.24 3.88 -9.34
CA SER A 71 -19.98 5.15 -9.24
C SER A 71 -19.42 6.00 -8.08
N PRO A 72 -18.16 6.46 -8.15
CA PRO A 72 -17.56 7.21 -7.06
C PRO A 72 -18.30 8.53 -6.78
N LYS A 73 -18.36 8.92 -5.51
CA LYS A 73 -18.98 10.19 -5.06
C LYS A 73 -18.15 11.41 -5.41
N ALA A 74 -16.83 11.22 -5.51
CA ALA A 74 -15.89 12.25 -5.91
C ALA A 74 -14.77 11.63 -6.77
N THR A 75 -14.30 12.39 -7.75
CA THR A 75 -13.19 12.02 -8.64
C THR A 75 -12.20 13.17 -8.74
N GLY A 76 -10.91 12.85 -8.89
CA GLY A 76 -9.86 13.81 -9.17
C GLY A 76 -9.88 14.30 -10.61
N GLU A 77 -8.96 15.21 -10.93
CA GLU A 77 -8.90 15.90 -12.23
C GLU A 77 -8.75 14.93 -13.41
N THR A 78 -8.04 13.83 -13.21
CA THR A 78 -7.81 12.80 -14.24
C THR A 78 -8.81 11.64 -14.20
N GLY A 79 -9.88 11.77 -13.40
CA GLY A 79 -10.92 10.74 -13.27
C GLY A 79 -10.58 9.59 -12.32
N ILE A 80 -9.50 9.72 -11.54
CA ILE A 80 -9.19 8.79 -10.43
C ILE A 80 -10.22 8.98 -9.31
N PRO A 81 -10.92 7.92 -8.86
CA PRO A 81 -11.83 8.03 -7.72
C PRO A 81 -11.15 8.53 -6.45
N LEU A 82 -11.83 9.40 -5.70
CA LEU A 82 -11.38 9.92 -4.40
C LEU A 82 -12.28 9.49 -3.24
N GLU A 83 -13.52 9.11 -3.56
CA GLU A 83 -14.50 8.69 -2.56
C GLU A 83 -15.42 7.61 -3.14
N PRO A 84 -15.48 6.40 -2.54
CA PRO A 84 -16.31 5.31 -3.02
C PRO A 84 -17.78 5.54 -2.65
N CYS A 85 -18.72 5.02 -3.45
CA CYS A 85 -20.13 5.06 -3.08
C CYS A 85 -20.53 4.06 -1.99
N ARG A 86 -19.74 3.00 -1.80
CA ARG A 86 -20.00 1.87 -0.88
C ARG A 86 -21.26 1.03 -1.19
N GLU A 87 -21.94 1.31 -2.29
CA GLU A 87 -23.18 0.61 -2.68
C GLU A 87 -23.12 -0.06 -4.07
N CYS A 88 -22.12 0.22 -4.90
CA CYS A 88 -21.98 -0.47 -6.18
C CYS A 88 -21.49 -1.91 -5.98
N THR A 89 -21.64 -2.74 -7.02
CA THR A 89 -21.26 -4.16 -6.96
C THR A 89 -19.77 -4.34 -6.67
N ALA A 90 -18.90 -3.51 -7.26
CA ALA A 90 -17.46 -3.54 -6.97
C ALA A 90 -17.18 -3.24 -5.49
N CYS A 91 -17.81 -2.21 -4.91
CA CYS A 91 -17.64 -1.90 -3.49
C CYS A 91 -18.02 -3.07 -2.58
N ARG A 92 -19.21 -3.65 -2.79
CA ARG A 92 -19.69 -4.79 -1.99
C ARG A 92 -18.79 -6.03 -2.11
N LYS A 93 -18.27 -6.29 -3.31
CA LYS A 93 -17.34 -7.40 -3.54
C LYS A 93 -16.00 -7.17 -2.84
N VAL A 94 -15.48 -5.94 -2.84
CA VAL A 94 -14.27 -5.60 -2.09
C VAL A 94 -14.47 -5.82 -0.59
N ASP A 95 -15.63 -5.40 -0.04
CA ASP A 95 -15.94 -5.52 1.39
C ASP A 95 -16.08 -6.95 1.87
N SER A 96 -16.55 -7.82 0.98
CA SER A 96 -16.64 -9.26 1.23
C SER A 96 -15.37 -10.03 0.84
N HIS A 97 -14.29 -9.34 0.47
CA HIS A 97 -13.05 -9.92 -0.05
C HIS A 97 -13.26 -10.90 -1.23
N ASN A 98 -14.29 -10.67 -2.05
CA ASN A 98 -14.66 -11.48 -3.20
C ASN A 98 -14.61 -10.66 -4.51
N PHE A 99 -13.65 -9.73 -4.59
CA PHE A 99 -13.41 -8.94 -5.78
C PHE A 99 -12.25 -9.55 -6.59
N PRO A 100 -12.45 -9.93 -7.87
CA PRO A 100 -11.46 -10.71 -8.63
C PRO A 100 -10.17 -9.95 -8.96
N ASP A 101 -10.19 -8.62 -8.80
CA ASP A 101 -9.01 -7.76 -9.01
C ASP A 101 -8.43 -7.23 -7.69
N LEU A 102 -8.77 -7.88 -6.57
CA LEU A 102 -8.16 -7.66 -5.26
C LEU A 102 -7.56 -8.97 -4.74
N ASP A 103 -6.25 -8.99 -4.56
CA ASP A 103 -5.54 -10.07 -3.89
C ASP A 103 -4.95 -9.58 -2.56
N ILE A 104 -5.14 -10.36 -1.49
CA ILE A 104 -4.56 -10.07 -0.18
C ILE A 104 -3.66 -11.24 0.24
N VAL A 105 -2.36 -10.98 0.32
CA VAL A 105 -1.35 -11.94 0.79
C VAL A 105 -1.05 -11.64 2.24
N ARG A 106 -1.16 -12.66 3.10
CA ARG A 106 -0.85 -12.57 4.53
C ARG A 106 0.23 -13.61 4.89
N PRO A 107 1.02 -13.37 5.96
CA PRO A 107 1.98 -14.35 6.41
C PRO A 107 1.28 -15.63 6.84
N GLU A 108 1.85 -16.79 6.54
CA GLU A 108 1.25 -18.06 6.91
C GLU A 108 1.15 -18.19 8.45
N SER A 109 0.11 -18.87 8.93
CA SER A 109 -0.16 -18.98 10.37
C SER A 109 0.98 -19.63 11.16
N LYS A 110 1.65 -20.64 10.58
CA LYS A 110 2.72 -21.41 11.24
C LYS A 110 4.07 -20.72 11.17
N SER A 111 4.55 -20.44 9.96
CA SER A 111 5.87 -19.85 9.73
C SER A 111 5.92 -18.37 10.06
N ARG A 112 4.74 -17.70 10.08
CA ARG A 112 4.60 -16.25 10.23
C ARG A 112 5.33 -15.46 9.14
N VAL A 113 5.60 -16.11 8.00
CA VAL A 113 6.36 -15.58 6.87
C VAL A 113 5.44 -15.41 5.65
N VAL A 114 5.70 -14.39 4.85
CA VAL A 114 5.16 -14.28 3.49
C VAL A 114 6.06 -15.08 2.56
N THR A 115 5.54 -16.19 2.01
CA THR A 115 6.37 -17.15 1.27
C THR A 115 6.60 -16.70 -0.17
N VAL A 116 7.68 -17.23 -0.77
CA VAL A 116 8.01 -16.95 -2.18
C VAL A 116 6.91 -17.45 -3.11
N ASP A 117 6.25 -18.55 -2.77
CA ASP A 117 5.18 -19.14 -3.59
C ASP A 117 3.91 -18.30 -3.54
N GLN A 118 3.55 -17.72 -2.38
CA GLN A 118 2.47 -16.74 -2.29
C GLN A 118 2.72 -15.54 -3.21
N ILE A 119 3.94 -14.99 -3.20
CA ILE A 119 4.32 -13.87 -4.05
C ILE A 119 4.38 -14.24 -5.53
N ARG A 120 4.89 -15.41 -5.90
CA ARG A 120 4.88 -15.88 -7.30
C ARG A 120 3.45 -16.04 -7.82
N GLY A 121 2.56 -16.61 -7.01
CA GLY A 121 1.13 -16.72 -7.35
C GLY A 121 0.49 -15.34 -7.51
N LEU A 122 0.81 -14.38 -6.63
CA LEU A 122 0.38 -12.99 -6.75
C LEU A 122 0.88 -12.36 -8.06
N ILE A 123 2.17 -12.48 -8.37
CA ILE A 123 2.80 -11.95 -9.59
C ILE A 123 2.08 -12.47 -10.84
N GLN A 124 1.77 -13.77 -10.89
CA GLN A 124 1.01 -14.36 -11.99
C GLN A 124 -0.37 -13.72 -12.14
N LYS A 125 -1.11 -13.52 -11.05
CA LYS A 125 -2.43 -12.90 -11.08
C LYS A 125 -2.38 -11.43 -11.53
N VAL A 126 -1.44 -10.65 -11.01
CA VAL A 126 -1.31 -9.22 -11.37
C VAL A 126 -0.76 -9.00 -12.78
N SER A 127 -0.09 -9.99 -13.36
CA SER A 127 0.37 -9.92 -14.76
C SER A 127 -0.77 -9.92 -15.79
N LEU A 128 -1.97 -10.34 -15.37
CA LEU A 128 -3.17 -10.31 -16.19
C LEU A 128 -3.87 -8.95 -16.09
N LYS A 129 -4.63 -8.58 -17.13
CA LYS A 129 -5.46 -7.36 -17.09
C LYS A 129 -6.54 -7.46 -16.01
N PRO A 130 -6.99 -6.32 -15.44
CA PRO A 130 -8.17 -6.31 -14.57
C PRO A 130 -9.38 -6.96 -15.24
N THR A 131 -10.14 -7.73 -14.47
CA THR A 131 -11.29 -8.54 -14.92
C THR A 131 -12.57 -7.72 -14.93
N GLU A 132 -12.84 -7.00 -13.84
CA GLU A 132 -14.02 -6.14 -13.68
C GLU A 132 -13.67 -4.74 -13.14
N GLY A 133 -12.54 -4.61 -12.44
CA GLY A 133 -12.06 -3.37 -11.86
C GLY A 133 -11.36 -2.45 -12.86
N ARG A 134 -11.09 -1.23 -12.41
CA ARG A 134 -10.19 -0.29 -13.11
C ARG A 134 -8.73 -0.65 -12.87
N TYR A 135 -8.42 -1.17 -11.67
CA TYR A 135 -7.08 -1.51 -11.22
C TYR A 135 -7.03 -2.91 -10.60
N LYS A 136 -5.93 -3.63 -10.83
CA LYS A 136 -5.57 -4.77 -9.99
C LYS A 136 -4.86 -4.25 -8.74
N VAL A 137 -5.38 -4.63 -7.58
CA VAL A 137 -4.84 -4.22 -6.29
C VAL A 137 -4.31 -5.44 -5.56
N ALA A 138 -3.04 -5.36 -5.13
CA ALA A 138 -2.38 -6.40 -4.37
C ALA A 138 -1.95 -5.85 -3.02
N ILE A 139 -2.57 -6.36 -1.95
CA ILE A 139 -2.25 -6.02 -0.56
C ILE A 139 -1.32 -7.11 -0.02
N ILE A 140 -0.16 -6.73 0.49
CA ILE A 140 0.83 -7.64 1.08
C ILE A 140 1.02 -7.25 2.54
N SER A 141 0.41 -8.03 3.44
CA SER A 141 0.48 -7.81 4.87
C SER A 141 1.75 -8.42 5.47
N GLY A 142 2.42 -7.67 6.35
CA GLY A 142 3.67 -8.12 6.96
C GLY A 142 4.83 -8.11 5.96
N ALA A 143 5.01 -6.99 5.26
CA ALA A 143 6.10 -6.82 4.29
C ALA A 143 7.49 -6.99 4.93
N ASP A 144 7.62 -6.68 6.23
CA ASP A 144 8.79 -6.96 7.07
C ASP A 144 9.08 -8.47 7.27
N ARG A 145 8.13 -9.33 6.89
CA ARG A 145 8.20 -10.79 7.05
C ARG A 145 8.40 -11.52 5.72
N MET A 146 8.77 -10.80 4.67
CA MET A 146 9.27 -11.41 3.44
C MET A 146 10.75 -11.76 3.60
N PRO A 147 11.15 -13.03 3.52
CA PRO A 147 12.56 -13.39 3.50
C PRO A 147 13.22 -12.90 2.20
N PRO A 148 14.56 -12.79 2.15
CA PRO A 148 15.26 -12.27 0.99
C PRO A 148 14.87 -12.92 -0.34
N VAL A 149 14.64 -14.24 -0.34
CA VAL A 149 14.19 -14.98 -1.53
C VAL A 149 12.83 -14.51 -2.04
N THR A 150 11.90 -14.18 -1.14
CA THR A 150 10.57 -13.65 -1.48
C THR A 150 10.69 -12.24 -2.03
N ILE A 151 11.49 -11.39 -1.39
CA ILE A 151 11.67 -10.01 -1.83
C ILE A 151 12.31 -9.97 -3.22
N ASN A 152 13.37 -10.74 -3.45
CA ASN A 152 14.05 -10.80 -4.74
C ASN A 152 13.12 -11.28 -5.87
N ALA A 153 12.22 -12.22 -5.58
CA ALA A 153 11.22 -12.64 -6.54
C ALA A 153 10.21 -11.52 -6.88
N PHE A 154 9.94 -10.63 -5.93
CA PHE A 154 9.01 -9.51 -6.09
C PHE A 154 9.63 -8.28 -6.77
N LEU A 155 10.93 -8.02 -6.55
CA LEU A 155 11.60 -6.78 -6.97
C LEU A 155 11.40 -6.45 -8.45
N LYS A 156 11.51 -7.44 -9.34
CA LYS A 156 11.32 -7.21 -10.78
C LYS A 156 9.93 -6.67 -11.09
N THR A 157 8.89 -7.25 -10.49
CA THR A 157 7.51 -6.80 -10.69
C THR A 157 7.25 -5.46 -10.02
N LEU A 158 7.94 -5.15 -8.92
CA LEU A 158 7.84 -3.85 -8.26
C LEU A 158 8.52 -2.73 -9.08
N GLU A 159 9.62 -3.03 -9.78
CA GLU A 159 10.32 -2.10 -10.68
C GLU A 159 9.57 -1.85 -11.99
N GLU A 160 9.01 -2.91 -12.56
CA GLU A 160 8.27 -2.89 -13.82
C GLU A 160 6.85 -3.42 -13.58
N PRO A 161 5.99 -2.64 -12.90
CA PRO A 161 4.64 -3.07 -12.57
C PRO A 161 3.78 -3.22 -13.83
N PRO A 162 2.92 -4.25 -13.90
CA PRO A 162 1.92 -4.34 -14.96
C PRO A 162 1.00 -3.12 -14.98
N GLU A 163 0.50 -2.75 -16.16
CA GLU A 163 -0.40 -1.60 -16.30
C GLU A 163 -1.61 -1.71 -15.35
N ARG A 164 -2.01 -0.57 -14.76
CA ARG A 164 -3.14 -0.47 -13.83
C ARG A 164 -3.02 -1.40 -12.62
N THR A 165 -1.81 -1.66 -12.15
CA THR A 165 -1.56 -2.40 -10.91
C THR A 165 -1.15 -1.47 -9.78
N VAL A 166 -1.68 -1.70 -8.59
CA VAL A 166 -1.31 -0.97 -7.36
C VAL A 166 -0.96 -1.98 -6.28
N PHE A 167 0.27 -1.93 -5.80
CA PHE A 167 0.78 -2.70 -4.67
C PHE A 167 0.64 -1.88 -3.38
N MET A 168 0.12 -2.49 -2.32
CA MET A 168 0.02 -1.90 -1.00
C MET A 168 0.72 -2.83 -0.02
N LEU A 169 1.94 -2.46 0.37
CA LEU A 169 2.75 -3.21 1.33
C LEU A 169 2.44 -2.67 2.72
N LEU A 170 2.17 -3.55 3.67
CA LEU A 170 1.79 -3.16 5.04
C LEU A 170 2.81 -3.69 6.04
N THR A 171 3.24 -2.84 6.97
CA THR A 171 4.16 -3.24 8.05
C THR A 171 3.90 -2.46 9.34
N ALA A 172 3.89 -3.15 10.47
CA ALA A 172 3.96 -2.50 11.79
C ALA A 172 5.40 -2.13 12.18
N HIS A 173 6.40 -2.62 11.43
CA HIS A 173 7.83 -2.50 11.71
C HIS A 173 8.58 -1.95 10.48
N PRO A 174 8.44 -0.65 10.17
CA PRO A 174 9.09 -0.05 9.00
C PRO A 174 10.61 -0.21 9.00
N GLU A 175 11.23 -0.25 10.17
CA GLU A 175 12.68 -0.45 10.36
C GLU A 175 13.19 -1.83 9.92
N LYS A 176 12.29 -2.79 9.74
CA LYS A 176 12.60 -4.16 9.30
C LYS A 176 12.40 -4.36 7.80
N VAL A 177 11.87 -3.37 7.09
CA VAL A 177 11.72 -3.43 5.63
C VAL A 177 13.04 -3.01 5.00
N ILE A 178 13.50 -3.78 4.00
CA ILE A 178 14.77 -3.50 3.34
C ILE A 178 14.69 -2.26 2.43
N ASP A 179 15.79 -1.53 2.33
CA ASP A 179 15.89 -0.27 1.58
C ASP A 179 15.49 -0.38 0.10
N THR A 180 15.72 -1.54 -0.53
CA THR A 180 15.35 -1.75 -1.93
C THR A 180 13.83 -1.74 -2.13
N VAL A 181 13.05 -2.19 -1.16
CA VAL A 181 11.59 -2.09 -1.18
C VAL A 181 11.15 -0.64 -0.88
N LEU A 182 11.76 -0.01 0.13
CA LEU A 182 11.46 1.38 0.50
C LEU A 182 11.66 2.36 -0.66
N SER A 183 12.75 2.20 -1.41
CA SER A 183 13.07 3.08 -2.55
C SER A 183 12.08 3.01 -3.73
N ARG A 184 11.19 2.01 -3.77
CA ARG A 184 10.20 1.80 -4.83
C ARG A 184 8.76 2.08 -4.37
N CYS A 185 8.56 2.40 -3.10
CA CYS A 185 7.25 2.70 -2.52
C CYS A 185 7.10 4.20 -2.26
N LEU A 186 5.87 4.71 -2.37
CA LEU A 186 5.50 6.04 -1.87
C LEU A 186 5.09 5.97 -0.39
#